data_AF-A0A1G6JNI0-F1
#
_entry.id   AF-A0A1G6JNI0-F1
#
_cell.length_a   1.000
_cell.length_b   1.000
_cell.length_c   1.000
_cell.angle_alpha   90.00
_cell.angle_beta   90.00
_cell.angle_gamma   90.00
#
_symmetry.space_group_name_H-M   'P 1'
#
loop_
_entity.id
_entity.type
_entity.pdbx_description
1 polymer ?
#
loop_
_entity_poly.entity_id
_entity_poly.type
_entity_poly.pdbx_seq_one_letter_code
_entity_poly.pdbx_strand_id
1 'polypeptide(L)' 'MSSLKAGRPSRSVGAKELQLQDIKDHTKKVRVNFDLDEDLHAELKMYAFKNKKSVKQILVEQIELLVK' A
#
# COMPACT_ATOMS: atom_id res chain seq x y z
N MET A 1 -20.96 -35.27 -37.59
CA MET A 1 -19.63 -35.08 -36.95
C MET A 1 -19.74 -33.91 -35.98
N SER A 2 -20.11 -34.16 -34.73
CA SER A 2 -20.32 -33.13 -33.70
C SER A 2 -18.99 -32.82 -33.01
N SER A 3 -18.49 -31.58 -33.14
CA SER A 3 -17.25 -31.15 -32.50
C SER A 3 -17.52 -30.87 -31.02
N LEU A 4 -17.23 -31.85 -30.16
CA LEU A 4 -17.25 -31.68 -28.72
C LEU A 4 -16.13 -30.71 -28.32
N LYS A 5 -16.46 -29.47 -27.96
CA LYS A 5 -15.51 -28.51 -27.39
C LYS A 5 -15.16 -28.93 -25.96
N ALA A 6 -14.01 -29.58 -25.80
CA ALA A 6 -13.41 -29.82 -24.50
C ALA A 6 -12.78 -28.52 -23.97
N GLY A 7 -13.52 -27.78 -23.15
CA GLY A 7 -13.02 -26.59 -22.47
C GLY A 7 -13.91 -26.21 -21.29
N ARG A 8 -13.30 -25.78 -20.18
CA ARG A 8 -14.01 -25.35 -18.98
C ARG A 8 -14.92 -24.16 -19.30
N PRO A 9 -16.24 -24.21 -19.05
CA PRO A 9 -17.13 -23.07 -19.25
C PRO A 9 -16.98 -22.10 -18.08
N SER A 10 -15.82 -21.45 -17.96
CA SER A 10 -15.64 -20.34 -17.00
C SER A 10 -15.82 -18.98 -17.66
N ARG A 11 -16.25 -18.93 -18.92
CA ARG A 11 -16.44 -17.67 -19.64
C ARG A 11 -17.75 -17.66 -20.43
N SER A 12 -18.85 -17.89 -19.73
CA SER A 12 -20.16 -17.48 -20.22
C SER A 12 -20.45 -16.08 -19.69
N VAL A 13 -20.30 -15.10 -20.57
CA VAL A 13 -21.25 -14.00 -20.79
C VAL A 13 -21.86 -13.37 -19.53
N GLY A 14 -21.34 -12.22 -19.08
CA GLY A 14 -22.17 -11.25 -18.33
C GLY A 14 -21.72 -10.82 -16.94
N ALA A 15 -20.58 -11.27 -16.41
CA ALA A 15 -20.00 -10.63 -15.23
C ALA A 15 -19.00 -9.58 -15.71
N LYS A 16 -19.28 -8.29 -15.47
CA LYS A 16 -18.25 -7.25 -15.45
C LYS A 16 -17.10 -7.81 -14.63
N GLU A 17 -16.00 -8.16 -15.30
CA GLU A 17 -14.75 -8.48 -14.64
C GLU A 17 -14.41 -7.24 -13.81
N LEU A 18 -14.72 -7.27 -12.52
CA LEU A 18 -14.26 -6.27 -11.55
C LEU A 18 -12.76 -6.25 -11.69
N GLN A 19 -12.27 -5.26 -12.44
CA GLN A 19 -10.85 -5.17 -12.71
C GLN A 19 -10.22 -4.82 -11.38
N LEU A 20 -9.09 -5.45 -11.04
CA LEU A 20 -8.26 -5.10 -9.88
C LEU A 20 -7.86 -3.60 -9.85
N GLN A 21 -8.15 -2.87 -10.93
CA GLN A 21 -8.02 -1.43 -11.09
C GLN A 21 -9.08 -0.63 -10.32
N ASP A 22 -10.28 -1.18 -10.10
CA ASP A 22 -11.40 -0.52 -9.43
C ASP A 22 -11.31 -0.55 -7.90
N ILE A 23 -10.44 -1.40 -7.32
CA ILE A 23 -10.26 -1.58 -5.86
C ILE A 23 -9.12 -0.68 -5.33
N LYS A 24 -8.73 0.33 -6.10
CA LYS A 24 -7.54 1.12 -5.82
C LYS A 24 -7.94 2.50 -5.35
N ASP A 25 -8.15 2.64 -4.04
CA ASP A 25 -8.02 3.93 -3.34
C ASP A 25 -6.58 4.42 -3.45
N HIS A 26 -6.24 4.96 -4.62
CA HIS A 26 -4.91 5.42 -4.96
C HIS A 26 -4.82 6.92 -4.76
N THR A 27 -4.78 7.35 -3.50
CA THR A 27 -4.04 8.57 -3.18
C THR A 27 -2.61 8.36 -3.65
N LYS A 28 -2.14 9.18 -4.61
CA LYS A 28 -0.79 9.08 -5.15
C LYS A 28 0.21 9.37 -4.03
N LYS A 29 0.93 8.35 -3.56
CA LYS A 29 2.00 8.48 -2.55
C LYS A 29 3.33 8.67 -3.26
N VAL A 30 4.09 9.69 -2.86
CA VAL A 30 5.46 9.95 -3.34
C VAL A 30 6.46 9.47 -2.29
N ARG A 31 7.53 8.80 -2.74
CA ARG A 31 8.64 8.40 -1.85
C ARG A 31 9.59 9.57 -1.69
N VAL A 32 9.90 9.91 -0.45
CA VAL A 32 10.91 10.91 -0.09
C VAL A 32 12.12 10.17 0.47
N ASN A 33 13.32 10.56 0.05
CA ASN A 33 14.57 10.10 0.64
C ASN A 33 15.02 11.15 1.66
N PHE A 34 15.45 10.71 2.83
CA PHE A 34 15.97 11.57 3.89
C PHE A 34 17.21 10.92 4.47
N ASP A 35 18.16 11.76 4.87
CA ASP A 35 19.32 11.37 5.63
C ASP A 35 19.10 11.80 7.08
N LEU A 36 19.47 10.92 8.02
CA LEU A 36 19.40 11.14 9.46
C LEU A 36 20.72 10.67 10.05
N ASP A 37 21.19 11.38 11.08
CA ASP A 37 22.32 10.92 11.87
C ASP A 37 22.01 9.57 12.53
N GLU A 38 23.03 8.73 12.69
CA GLU A 38 22.87 7.36 13.20
C GLU A 38 22.27 7.35 14.61
N ASP A 39 22.73 8.26 15.48
CA ASP A 39 22.24 8.41 16.85
C ASP A 39 20.76 8.78 16.87
N LEU A 40 20.37 9.73 16.03
CA LEU A 40 18.99 10.19 15.93
C LEU A 40 18.07 9.09 15.38
N HIS A 41 18.55 8.29 14.42
CA HIS A 41 17.81 7.14 13.92
C HIS A 41 17.62 6.05 14.99
N ALA A 42 18.62 5.82 15.84
CA ALA A 42 18.52 4.88 16.95
C ALA A 42 17.45 5.34 17.98
N GLU A 43 17.48 6.62 18.37
CA GLU A 43 16.48 7.20 19.25
C GLU A 43 15.07 7.13 18.66
N LEU A 44 14.93 7.43 17.36
CA LEU A 44 13.67 7.36 16.64
C LEU A 44 13.10 5.93 16.63
N LYS A 45 13.95 4.91 16.47
CA LYS A 45 13.53 3.50 16.58
C LYS A 45 13.08 3.14 17.99
N MET A 46 13.77 3.61 19.02
CA MET A 46 13.36 3.40 20.41
C MET A 46 12.02 4.07 20.71
N TYR A 47 11.82 5.29 20.22
CA TYR A 47 10.54 5.98 20.33
C TYR A 47 9.41 5.24 19.59
N ALA A 48 9.68 4.75 18.38
CA ALA A 48 8.73 3.95 17.61
C ALA A 48 8.31 2.67 18.34
N PHE A 49 9.27 1.96 18.92
CA PHE A 49 9.02 0.77 19.72
C PHE A 49 8.14 1.06 20.94
N LYS A 50 8.47 2.11 21.72
CA LYS A 50 7.69 2.52 22.90
C LYS A 50 6.23 2.84 22.57
N ASN A 51 6.00 3.51 21.44
CA ASN A 51 4.67 3.93 21.01
C ASN A 51 3.91 2.86 20.21
N LYS A 52 4.50 1.67 20.00
CA LYS A 52 3.96 0.60 19.15
C LYS A 52 3.59 1.08 17.74
N LYS A 53 4.34 2.05 17.21
CA LYS A 53 4.16 2.62 15.87
C LYS A 53 5.37 2.31 15.01
N SER A 54 5.19 2.34 13.69
CA SER A 54 6.33 2.33 12.77
C SER A 54 6.97 3.72 12.68
N VAL A 55 8.28 3.76 12.40
CA VAL A 55 9.00 5.02 12.13
C VAL A 55 8.30 5.81 11.01
N LYS A 56 7.81 5.13 9.98
CA LYS A 56 7.04 5.74 8.90
C LYS A 56 5.78 6.45 9.38
N GLN A 57 4.99 5.81 10.25
CA GLN A 57 3.77 6.42 10.79
C GLN A 57 4.09 7.66 11.62
N ILE A 58 5.12 7.60 12.46
CA ILE A 58 5.56 8.75 13.27
C ILE A 58 5.98 9.91 12.37
N LEU A 59 6.78 9.65 11.34
CA LEU A 59 7.22 10.69 10.40
C LEU A 59 6.04 11.30 9.64
N VAL A 60 5.09 10.48 9.18
CA VAL A 60 3.89 10.98 8.50
C VAL A 60 3.03 11.83 9.43
N GLU A 61 2.75 11.35 10.65
CA GLU A 61 2.00 12.10 11.67
C GLU A 61 2.67 13.44 11.98
N GLN A 62 3.99 13.45 12.14
CA GLN A 62 4.73 14.67 12.44
C GLN A 62 4.71 15.67 11.28
N ILE A 63 4.80 15.20 10.03
CA ILE A 63 4.67 16.05 8.84
C ILE A 63 3.23 16.60 8.74
N GLU A 64 2.22 15.77 9.00
CA GLU A 64 0.81 16.20 9.00
C GLU A 64 0.52 17.25 10.07
N LEU A 65 1.16 17.15 11.24
CA LEU A 65 1.07 18.16 12.30
C LEU A 65 1.80 19.46 11.94
N LEU A 66 2.88 19.40 11.16
CA LEU A 66 3.66 20.57 10.75
C LEU A 66 2.99 21.35 9.61
N VAL A 67 2.29 20.66 8.70
CA VAL A 67 1.65 21.26 7.52
C VAL A 67 0.20 21.71 7.81
N LYS A 68 -0.37 21.31 8.95
CA LYS A 68 -1.64 21.84 9.47
C LYS A 68 -1.45 23.16 10.20
#